data_AF-A6E9L9-F1
#
_entry.id   AF-A6E9L9-F1
#
_cell.length_a   1.000
_cell.length_b   1.000
_cell.length_c   1.000
_cell.angle_alpha   90.00
_cell.angle_beta   90.00
_cell.angle_gamma   90.00
#
_symmetry.space_group_name_H-M   'P 1'
#
loop_
_entity.id
_entity.type
_entity.pdbx_description
1 polymer ?
#
loop_
_entity_poly.entity_id
_entity_poly.type
_entity_poly.pdbx_seq_one_letter_code
_entity_poly.pdbx_strand_id
1 'polypeptide(L)'
;MACKKDNVTPEPAEEPFDIKQYVLVTRNANSSGWVTDIQLRTFEAQGKCIIFAELGIIPDDGFTYSYDNGVLKLYYGPGLKNELKIENNMITSATENVAGRSYKLIKKTTDNPLNGNTYSGGWKSEGSLVISVASLKFTDTQYSEASINLPLPNKTYELFKNIAAYKKDVTNNVYTLWLLSDGKLEGYRSTYSNNTKHRVTGTFTKR
;
A
#
# COMPACT_ATOMS: atom_id res chain seq x y z
N MET A 1 -22.01 38.27 42.12
CA MET A 1 -20.81 37.70 41.45
C MET A 1 -21.16 36.28 41.03
N ALA A 2 -21.24 36.02 39.72
CA ALA A 2 -21.58 34.71 39.19
C ALA A 2 -20.34 34.13 38.50
N CYS A 3 -19.80 33.04 39.06
CA CYS A 3 -18.77 32.23 38.41
C CYS A 3 -19.37 31.56 37.18
N LYS A 4 -18.87 31.90 35.99
CA LYS A 4 -19.12 31.12 34.77
C LYS A 4 -18.42 29.77 34.93
N LYS A 5 -19.18 28.67 34.79
CA LYS A 5 -18.62 27.33 34.60
C LYS A 5 -18.11 27.26 33.17
N ASP A 6 -16.81 27.03 33.01
CA ASP A 6 -16.23 26.68 31.73
C ASP A 6 -16.82 25.35 31.25
N ASN A 7 -17.46 25.39 30.09
CA ASN A 7 -17.88 24.19 29.37
C ASN A 7 -16.63 23.52 28.84
N VAL A 8 -16.11 22.53 29.57
CA VAL A 8 -15.11 21.59 29.06
C VAL A 8 -15.84 20.69 28.05
N THR A 9 -15.60 20.95 26.77
CA THR A 9 -16.02 20.03 25.70
C THR A 9 -15.33 18.69 25.94
N PRO A 10 -16.05 17.57 26.10
CA PRO A 10 -15.42 16.26 26.23
C PRO A 10 -14.58 16.00 24.97
N GLU A 11 -13.33 15.57 25.14
CA GLU A 11 -12.55 15.04 24.02
C GLU A 11 -13.36 13.93 23.36
N PRO A 12 -13.44 13.91 22.01
CA PRO A 12 -14.08 12.81 21.32
C PRO A 12 -13.40 11.51 21.73
N ALA A 13 -14.15 10.55 22.25
CA ALA A 13 -13.62 9.23 22.55
C ALA A 13 -13.01 8.66 21.26
N GLU A 14 -11.72 8.31 21.30
CA GLU A 14 -11.07 7.66 20.17
C GLU A 14 -11.83 6.37 19.83
N GLU A 15 -12.15 6.19 18.55
CA GLU A 15 -12.73 4.93 18.10
C GLU A 15 -11.79 3.77 18.47
N PRO A 16 -12.32 2.65 18.99
CA PRO A 16 -11.49 1.49 19.30
C PRO A 16 -10.79 1.01 18.04
N PHE A 17 -9.47 0.86 18.11
CA PHE A 17 -8.66 0.39 16.99
C PHE A 17 -9.07 -1.03 16.59
N ASP A 18 -9.56 -1.18 15.35
CA ASP A 18 -9.81 -2.47 14.73
C ASP A 18 -8.82 -2.69 13.59
N ILE A 19 -7.91 -3.65 13.77
CA ILE A 19 -6.91 -4.02 12.76
C ILE A 19 -7.54 -4.38 11.40
N LYS A 20 -8.78 -4.89 11.39
CA LYS A 20 -9.50 -5.22 10.15
C LYS A 20 -9.85 -3.99 9.34
N GLN A 21 -9.81 -2.78 9.89
CA GLN A 21 -10.00 -1.54 9.13
C GLN A 21 -8.73 -1.10 8.39
N TYR A 22 -7.59 -1.75 8.62
CA TYR A 22 -6.31 -1.38 8.06
C TYR A 22 -5.80 -2.43 7.06
N VAL A 23 -4.85 -2.00 6.24
CA VAL A 23 -3.99 -2.87 5.45
C VAL A 23 -2.56 -2.65 5.92
N LEU A 24 -1.84 -3.74 6.18
CA LEU A 24 -0.42 -3.71 6.48
C LEU A 24 0.37 -3.68 5.17
N VAL A 25 1.15 -2.62 4.98
CA VAL A 25 2.11 -2.49 3.88
C VAL A 25 3.48 -2.87 4.40
N THR A 26 4.05 -3.95 3.85
CA THR A 26 5.44 -4.34 4.07
C THR A 26 6.26 -3.94 2.85
N ARG A 27 7.33 -3.18 3.05
CA ARG A 27 8.30 -2.84 1.99
C ARG A 27 9.64 -3.46 2.33
N ASN A 28 10.27 -4.11 1.37
CA ASN A 28 11.66 -4.53 1.44
C ASN A 28 12.47 -3.65 0.51
N ALA A 29 13.55 -3.08 1.01
CA ALA A 29 14.51 -2.32 0.26
C ALA A 29 15.89 -2.98 0.26
N ASN A 30 16.63 -2.85 -0.83
CA ASN A 30 18.02 -3.26 -0.88
C ASN A 30 18.93 -2.25 -0.14
N SER A 31 20.23 -2.55 -0.06
CA SER A 31 21.24 -1.71 0.61
C SER A 31 21.36 -0.30 0.03
N SER A 32 20.89 -0.08 -1.20
CA SER A 32 20.84 1.24 -1.85
C SER A 32 19.53 2.00 -1.60
N GLY A 33 18.67 1.50 -0.71
CA GLY A 33 17.39 2.12 -0.36
C GLY A 33 16.29 1.93 -1.40
N TRP A 34 16.51 1.09 -2.42
CA TRP A 34 15.51 0.80 -3.44
C TRP A 34 14.53 -0.25 -2.98
N VAL A 35 13.24 0.04 -3.07
CA VAL A 35 12.18 -0.95 -2.78
C VAL A 35 12.20 -2.05 -3.84
N THR A 36 12.53 -3.27 -3.43
CA THR A 36 12.62 -4.45 -4.29
C THR A 36 11.40 -5.35 -4.20
N ASP A 37 10.63 -5.23 -3.12
CA ASP A 37 9.40 -5.98 -2.90
C ASP A 37 8.43 -5.17 -2.04
N ILE A 38 7.14 -5.27 -2.38
CA ILE A 38 6.06 -4.67 -1.64
C ILE A 38 4.92 -5.67 -1.52
N GLN A 39 4.40 -5.81 -0.29
CA GLN A 39 3.29 -6.67 0.03
C GLN A 39 2.24 -5.89 0.81
N LEU A 40 0.98 -6.05 0.42
CA LEU A 40 -0.19 -5.52 1.10
C LEU A 40 -0.91 -6.69 1.74
N ARG A 41 -1.07 -6.66 3.07
CA ARG A 41 -1.74 -7.70 3.82
C ARG A 41 -3.02 -7.17 4.43
N THR A 42 -4.13 -7.84 4.12
CA THR A 42 -5.45 -7.54 4.67
C THR A 42 -5.80 -8.54 5.75
N PHE A 43 -6.62 -8.11 6.69
CA PHE A 43 -7.03 -8.86 7.86
C PHE A 43 -8.53 -9.14 7.77
N GLU A 44 -8.89 -10.40 7.60
CA GLU A 44 -10.27 -10.84 7.38
C GLU A 44 -10.85 -11.50 8.65
N ALA A 45 -12.13 -11.87 8.59
CA ALA A 45 -12.75 -12.64 9.67
C ALA A 45 -12.02 -13.97 9.91
N GLN A 46 -12.20 -14.54 11.11
CA GLN A 46 -11.63 -15.83 11.52
C GLN A 46 -10.09 -15.89 11.47
N GLY A 47 -9.41 -14.74 11.55
CA GLY A 47 -7.94 -14.68 11.61
C GLY A 47 -7.26 -14.93 10.27
N LYS A 48 -7.98 -14.91 9.15
CA LYS A 48 -7.38 -15.08 7.82
C LYS A 48 -6.69 -13.81 7.34
N CYS A 49 -5.54 -13.96 6.68
CA CYS A 49 -4.91 -12.90 5.89
C CYS A 49 -5.10 -13.13 4.39
N ILE A 50 -5.19 -12.05 3.62
CA ILE A 50 -4.97 -12.09 2.16
C ILE A 50 -3.77 -11.22 1.86
N ILE A 51 -2.84 -11.72 1.05
CA ILE A 51 -1.66 -10.97 0.62
C ILE A 51 -1.79 -10.62 -0.84
N PHE A 52 -1.55 -9.35 -1.14
CA PHE A 52 -1.43 -8.79 -2.46
C PHE A 52 0.02 -8.35 -2.65
N ALA A 53 0.58 -8.65 -3.81
CA ALA A 53 1.89 -8.18 -4.22
C ALA A 53 1.78 -7.52 -5.60
N GLU A 54 2.92 -7.09 -6.12
CA GLU A 54 3.01 -6.52 -7.47
C GLU A 54 2.45 -7.45 -8.56
N LEU A 55 2.50 -8.77 -8.37
CA LEU A 55 1.98 -9.76 -9.32
C LEU A 55 0.50 -10.11 -9.12
N GLY A 56 -0.19 -9.44 -8.18
CA GLY A 56 -1.57 -9.72 -7.80
C GLY A 56 -1.68 -10.45 -6.45
N ILE A 57 -2.81 -11.14 -6.25
CA ILE A 57 -3.10 -11.90 -5.03
C ILE A 57 -2.18 -13.13 -4.95
N ILE A 58 -1.62 -13.39 -3.76
CA ILE A 58 -0.92 -14.63 -3.46
C ILE A 58 -1.96 -15.69 -3.08
N PRO A 59 -2.17 -16.75 -3.89
CA PRO A 59 -3.22 -17.75 -3.68
C PRO A 59 -2.77 -18.79 -2.65
N ASP A 60 -2.67 -18.39 -1.39
CA ASP A 60 -2.19 -19.23 -0.28
C ASP A 60 -3.03 -18.97 0.97
N ASP A 61 -3.52 -20.04 1.58
CA ASP A 61 -4.40 -20.01 2.76
C ASP A 61 -3.65 -20.19 4.09
N GLY A 62 -2.34 -20.46 4.05
CA GLY A 62 -1.51 -20.63 5.23
C GLY A 62 -1.29 -19.33 6.01
N PHE A 63 -1.63 -18.17 5.44
CA PHE A 63 -1.44 -16.87 6.06
C PHE A 63 -2.57 -16.52 7.04
N THR A 64 -2.25 -16.48 8.32
CA THR A 64 -3.20 -16.11 9.38
C THR A 64 -2.63 -15.02 10.29
N TYR A 65 -3.48 -14.43 11.14
CA TYR A 65 -3.09 -13.43 12.13
C TYR A 65 -3.89 -13.57 13.43
N SER A 66 -3.33 -13.00 14.49
CA SER A 66 -4.05 -12.64 15.70
C SER A 66 -3.70 -11.20 16.09
N TYR A 67 -4.65 -10.50 16.71
CA TYR A 67 -4.43 -9.16 17.23
C TYR A 67 -5.07 -9.05 18.60
N ASP A 68 -4.24 -8.81 19.61
CA ASP A 68 -4.67 -8.69 21.00
C ASP A 68 -3.75 -7.70 21.73
N ASN A 69 -4.32 -6.85 22.57
CA ASN A 69 -3.58 -5.90 23.43
C ASN A 69 -2.47 -5.11 22.70
N GLY A 70 -2.76 -4.58 21.50
CA GLY A 70 -1.79 -3.79 20.73
C GLY A 70 -0.74 -4.61 19.98
N VAL A 71 -0.82 -5.94 20.01
CA VAL A 71 0.18 -6.83 19.40
C VAL A 71 -0.45 -7.60 18.23
N LEU A 72 0.04 -7.34 17.03
CA LEU A 72 -0.31 -8.08 15.81
C LEU A 72 0.70 -9.19 15.57
N LYS A 73 0.24 -10.45 15.59
CA LYS A 73 1.06 -11.62 15.25
C LYS A 73 0.67 -12.13 13.87
N LEU A 74 1.68 -12.35 13.02
CA LEU A 74 1.55 -12.87 11.66
C LEU A 74 2.10 -14.29 11.59
N TYR A 75 1.32 -15.19 11.02
CA TYR A 75 1.66 -16.61 10.93
C TYR A 75 1.72 -17.09 9.49
N TYR A 76 2.43 -18.19 9.29
CA TYR A 76 2.32 -19.04 8.11
C TYR A 76 2.29 -20.50 8.55
N GLY A 77 1.14 -21.15 8.35
CA GLY A 77 0.84 -22.43 8.99
C GLY A 77 0.92 -22.30 10.53
N PRO A 78 1.55 -23.25 11.25
CA PRO A 78 1.69 -23.16 12.70
C PRO A 78 2.80 -22.21 13.17
N GLY A 79 3.62 -21.68 12.27
CA GLY A 79 4.80 -20.88 12.63
C GLY A 79 4.49 -19.40 12.75
N LEU A 80 4.84 -18.79 13.89
CA LEU A 80 4.93 -17.34 14.02
C LEU A 80 6.03 -16.82 13.10
N LYS A 81 5.69 -15.90 12.22
CA LYS A 81 6.62 -15.26 11.29
C LYS A 81 7.04 -13.89 11.77
N ASN A 82 6.12 -13.11 12.30
CA ASN A 82 6.45 -11.79 12.80
C ASN A 82 5.45 -11.35 13.87
N GLU A 83 5.91 -10.51 14.77
CA GLU A 83 5.10 -9.81 15.76
C GLU A 83 5.35 -8.30 15.61
N LEU A 84 4.28 -7.53 15.56
CA LEU A 84 4.28 -6.08 15.39
C LEU A 84 3.57 -5.45 16.59
N LYS A 85 4.24 -4.53 17.29
CA LYS A 85 3.60 -3.71 18.32
C LYS A 85 2.99 -2.47 17.68
N ILE A 86 1.74 -2.20 18.03
CA ILE A 86 0.93 -1.10 17.52
C ILE A 86 0.49 -0.23 18.68
N GLU A 87 0.85 1.05 18.62
CA GLU A 87 0.46 2.07 19.59
C GLU A 87 0.02 3.31 18.80
N ASN A 88 -1.10 3.93 19.19
CA ASN A 88 -1.66 5.11 18.53
C ASN A 88 -1.76 4.94 17.00
N ASN A 89 -2.23 3.77 16.55
CA ASN A 89 -2.39 3.40 15.14
C ASN A 89 -1.08 3.31 14.33
N MET A 90 0.08 3.33 15.00
CA MET A 90 1.40 3.26 14.40
C MET A 90 2.13 2.00 14.85
N ILE A 91 2.93 1.42 13.95
CA ILE A 91 3.80 0.29 14.30
C ILE A 91 5.03 0.85 15.01
N THR A 92 5.24 0.48 16.26
CA THR A 92 6.35 0.95 17.09
C THR A 92 7.54 0.00 17.11
N SER A 93 7.30 -1.30 16.87
CA SER A 93 8.36 -2.30 16.76
C SER A 93 7.93 -3.55 15.99
N ALA A 94 8.90 -4.31 15.53
CA ALA A 94 8.73 -5.61 14.87
C ALA A 94 9.78 -6.61 15.38
N THR A 95 9.42 -7.88 15.55
CA THR A 95 10.40 -8.93 15.90
C THR A 95 11.37 -9.22 14.76
N GLU A 96 10.89 -9.25 13.51
CA GLU A 96 11.75 -9.30 12.34
C GLU A 96 12.21 -7.89 11.96
N ASN A 97 13.30 -7.44 12.60
CA ASN A 97 13.97 -6.19 12.26
C ASN A 97 15.14 -6.46 11.29
N VAL A 98 14.80 -6.75 10.03
CA VAL A 98 15.78 -6.93 8.95
C VAL A 98 16.07 -5.58 8.31
N ALA A 99 17.35 -5.25 8.12
CA ALA A 99 17.75 -4.00 7.46
C ALA A 99 17.06 -3.87 6.08
N GLY A 100 16.47 -2.69 5.83
CA GLY A 100 15.72 -2.42 4.60
C GLY A 100 14.26 -2.87 4.62
N ARG A 101 13.79 -3.60 5.65
CA ARG A 101 12.37 -3.92 5.80
C ARG A 101 11.65 -2.85 6.62
N SER A 102 10.48 -2.42 6.16
CA SER A 102 9.62 -1.47 6.86
C SER A 102 8.17 -1.89 6.80
N TYR A 103 7.40 -1.45 7.81
CA TYR A 103 6.00 -1.77 7.96
C TYR A 103 5.19 -0.49 8.16
N LYS A 104 3.99 -0.46 7.58
CA LYS A 104 3.07 0.64 7.77
C LYS A 104 1.62 0.18 7.73
N LEU A 105 0.80 0.69 8.63
CA LEU A 105 -0.65 0.52 8.56
C LEU A 105 -1.27 1.68 7.77
N ILE A 106 -2.18 1.33 6.85
CA ILE A 106 -2.97 2.30 6.10
C ILE A 106 -4.44 1.96 6.34
N LYS A 107 -5.20 2.93 6.89
CA LYS A 107 -6.65 2.77 7.11
C LYS A 107 -7.33 2.69 5.74
N LYS A 108 -8.20 1.70 5.55
CA LYS A 108 -9.02 1.56 4.35
C LYS A 108 -10.05 2.67 4.30
N THR A 109 -10.28 3.20 3.11
CA THR A 109 -11.40 4.10 2.85
C THR A 109 -12.63 3.30 2.39
N THR A 110 -13.82 3.87 2.56
CA THR A 110 -15.07 3.31 2.02
C THR A 110 -15.12 3.39 0.51
N ASP A 111 -14.60 4.49 -0.05
CA ASP A 111 -14.64 4.80 -1.47
C ASP A 111 -13.27 4.63 -2.12
N ASN A 112 -13.26 4.44 -3.44
CA ASN A 112 -12.04 4.40 -4.24
C ASN A 112 -11.34 5.77 -4.20
N PRO A 113 -10.19 5.91 -3.52
CA PRO A 113 -9.54 7.21 -3.36
C PRO A 113 -8.79 7.65 -4.62
N LEU A 114 -8.69 6.79 -5.64
CA LEU A 114 -8.07 7.12 -6.93
C LEU A 114 -9.09 7.74 -7.90
N ASN A 115 -10.38 7.42 -7.77
CA ASN A 115 -11.39 7.81 -8.73
C ASN A 115 -11.46 9.34 -8.91
N GLY A 116 -11.42 9.79 -10.17
CA GLY A 116 -11.51 11.19 -10.56
C GLY A 116 -10.22 12.00 -10.35
N ASN A 117 -9.17 11.39 -9.77
CA ASN A 117 -7.95 12.10 -9.42
C ASN A 117 -6.88 12.02 -10.52
N THR A 118 -6.12 13.11 -10.64
CA THR A 118 -4.94 13.20 -11.50
C THR A 118 -3.70 13.30 -10.64
N TYR A 119 -2.62 12.67 -11.06
CA TYR A 119 -1.34 12.69 -10.37
C TYR A 119 -0.21 13.00 -11.35
N SER A 120 0.86 13.62 -10.85
CA SER A 120 2.08 13.82 -11.63
C SER A 120 3.31 13.50 -10.83
N GLY A 121 4.32 12.98 -11.52
CA GLY A 121 5.57 12.55 -10.91
C GLY A 121 6.44 11.90 -11.96
N GLY A 122 7.07 10.80 -11.59
CA GLY A 122 7.85 10.06 -12.56
C GLY A 122 8.33 8.71 -12.05
N TRP A 123 8.80 7.93 -12.99
CA TRP A 123 9.38 6.61 -12.78
C TRP A 123 10.90 6.70 -12.72
N LYS A 124 11.49 5.86 -11.87
CA LYS A 124 12.92 5.73 -11.69
C LYS A 124 13.28 4.26 -11.79
N SER A 125 14.17 3.90 -12.70
CA SER A 125 14.65 2.52 -12.84
C SER A 125 15.60 2.15 -11.72
N GLU A 126 15.54 0.91 -11.23
CA GLU A 126 16.43 0.41 -10.19
C GLU A 126 17.90 0.72 -10.54
N GLY A 127 18.63 1.32 -9.60
CA GLY A 127 20.03 1.73 -9.78
C GLY A 127 20.26 3.02 -10.60
N SER A 128 19.24 3.59 -11.23
CA SER A 128 19.36 4.84 -12.01
C SER A 128 19.00 6.07 -11.17
N LEU A 129 19.64 7.22 -11.41
CA LEU A 129 19.19 8.51 -10.86
C LEU A 129 18.21 9.25 -11.77
N VAL A 130 18.01 8.76 -13.00
CA VAL A 130 17.16 9.43 -14.01
C VAL A 130 15.68 9.16 -13.75
N ILE A 131 14.89 10.22 -13.77
CA ILE A 131 13.43 10.18 -13.60
C ILE A 131 12.76 10.38 -14.96
N SER A 132 11.92 9.42 -15.37
CA SER A 132 11.03 9.54 -16.53
C SER A 132 9.70 10.14 -16.08
N VAL A 133 9.43 11.38 -16.48
CA VAL A 133 8.22 12.11 -16.07
C VAL A 133 6.96 11.43 -16.61
N ALA A 134 5.93 11.34 -15.77
CA ALA A 134 4.62 10.83 -16.14
C ALA A 134 3.50 11.54 -15.37
N SER A 135 2.37 11.70 -16.04
CA SER A 135 1.09 12.09 -15.46
C SER A 135 0.11 10.93 -15.56
N LEU A 136 -0.79 10.84 -14.59
CA LEU A 136 -1.76 9.77 -14.44
C LEU A 136 -3.14 10.37 -14.23
N LYS A 137 -4.19 9.79 -14.82
CA LYS A 137 -5.59 10.12 -14.52
C LYS A 137 -6.35 8.85 -14.27
N PHE A 138 -7.02 8.79 -13.13
CA PHE A 138 -7.80 7.64 -12.69
C PHE A 138 -9.30 7.92 -12.80
N THR A 139 -10.03 6.86 -13.10
CA THR A 139 -11.49 6.72 -12.98
C THR A 139 -11.75 5.62 -11.95
N ASP A 140 -13.00 5.22 -11.81
CA ASP A 140 -13.43 4.15 -10.91
C ASP A 140 -12.75 2.80 -11.22
N THR A 141 -12.45 2.54 -12.49
CA THR A 141 -12.00 1.22 -13.00
C THR A 141 -10.81 1.29 -13.96
N GLN A 142 -10.47 2.48 -14.48
CA GLN A 142 -9.42 2.66 -15.47
C GLN A 142 -8.47 3.80 -15.12
N TYR A 143 -7.24 3.76 -15.63
CA TYR A 143 -6.33 4.89 -15.63
C TYR A 143 -5.71 5.14 -17.00
N SER A 144 -5.16 6.32 -17.21
CA SER A 144 -4.23 6.62 -18.31
C SER A 144 -2.91 7.11 -17.76
N GLU A 145 -1.88 7.04 -18.60
CA GLU A 145 -0.54 7.50 -18.28
C GLU A 145 0.11 8.06 -19.53
N ALA A 146 0.70 9.25 -19.43
CA ALA A 146 1.50 9.85 -20.49
C ALA A 146 2.48 10.88 -19.89
N SER A 147 3.58 11.15 -20.58
CA SER A 147 4.50 12.24 -20.22
C SER A 147 3.92 13.61 -20.56
N ILE A 148 3.19 13.72 -21.69
CA ILE A 148 2.55 14.93 -22.22
C ILE A 148 1.20 14.51 -22.82
N ASN A 149 0.20 15.41 -22.78
CA ASN A 149 -1.14 15.21 -23.36
C ASN A 149 -1.81 13.91 -22.89
N LEU A 150 -2.21 13.90 -21.62
CA LEU A 150 -2.80 12.74 -20.96
C LEU A 150 -4.07 12.27 -21.71
N PRO A 151 -4.10 11.03 -22.25
CA PRO A 151 -5.24 10.53 -22.98
C PRO A 151 -6.39 10.20 -22.03
N LEU A 152 -7.55 9.91 -22.60
CA LEU A 152 -8.64 9.31 -21.83
C LEU A 152 -8.17 8.00 -21.17
N PRO A 153 -8.58 7.74 -19.91
CA PRO A 153 -8.30 6.49 -19.21
C PRO A 153 -8.62 5.27 -20.08
N ASN A 154 -7.63 4.39 -20.23
CA ASN A 154 -7.67 3.28 -21.19
C ASN A 154 -7.01 1.99 -20.66
N LYS A 155 -6.50 2.02 -19.42
CA LYS A 155 -5.87 0.87 -18.75
C LYS A 155 -6.76 0.46 -17.58
N THR A 156 -7.50 -0.64 -17.73
CA THR A 156 -8.29 -1.23 -16.64
C THR A 156 -7.41 -1.70 -15.50
N TYR A 157 -7.85 -1.49 -14.26
CA TYR A 157 -7.18 -1.94 -13.05
C TYR A 157 -8.17 -2.58 -12.08
N GLU A 158 -7.65 -3.40 -11.17
CA GLU A 158 -8.38 -3.96 -10.05
C GLU A 158 -8.03 -3.20 -8.77
N LEU A 159 -9.04 -2.84 -7.98
CA LEU A 159 -8.84 -2.11 -6.73
C LEU A 159 -8.65 -3.07 -5.56
N PHE A 160 -7.60 -2.86 -4.77
CA PHE A 160 -7.28 -3.64 -3.59
C PHE A 160 -7.61 -2.86 -2.33
N LYS A 161 -8.73 -3.25 -1.71
CA LYS A 161 -9.25 -2.71 -0.43
C LYS A 161 -9.25 -1.18 -0.36
N ASN A 162 -9.52 -0.52 -1.48
CA ASN A 162 -9.57 0.94 -1.59
C ASN A 162 -8.30 1.67 -1.14
N ILE A 163 -7.12 1.03 -1.19
CA ILE A 163 -5.84 1.70 -0.90
C ILE A 163 -4.82 1.54 -2.03
N ALA A 164 -5.03 0.56 -2.91
CA ALA A 164 -4.10 0.23 -3.98
C ALA A 164 -4.86 -0.20 -5.23
N ALA A 165 -4.21 -0.07 -6.40
CA ALA A 165 -4.73 -0.53 -7.68
C ALA A 165 -3.70 -1.37 -8.41
N TYR A 166 -4.13 -2.45 -9.02
CA TYR A 166 -3.27 -3.38 -9.73
C TYR A 166 -3.67 -3.52 -11.20
N LYS A 167 -2.68 -3.56 -12.08
CA LYS A 167 -2.85 -3.87 -13.51
C LYS A 167 -1.87 -4.94 -13.93
N LYS A 168 -2.39 -5.94 -14.65
CA LYS A 168 -1.61 -6.88 -15.46
C LYS A 168 -1.74 -6.55 -16.95
N ASP A 169 -0.61 -6.32 -17.61
CA ASP A 169 -0.49 -6.33 -19.07
C ASP A 169 0.08 -7.68 -19.50
N VAL A 170 -0.79 -8.62 -19.87
CA VAL A 170 -0.36 -9.98 -20.23
C VAL A 170 0.50 -9.95 -21.50
N THR A 171 0.10 -9.16 -22.49
CA THR A 171 0.77 -9.06 -23.79
C THR A 171 2.20 -8.57 -23.67
N ASN A 172 2.44 -7.55 -22.84
CA ASN A 172 3.77 -6.97 -22.66
C ASN A 172 4.50 -7.48 -21.41
N ASN A 173 3.89 -8.43 -20.68
CA ASN A 173 4.40 -8.96 -19.42
C ASN A 173 4.76 -7.86 -18.39
N VAL A 174 3.88 -6.86 -18.28
CA VAL A 174 4.05 -5.71 -17.38
C VAL A 174 3.05 -5.79 -16.24
N TYR A 175 3.55 -5.70 -15.02
CA TYR A 175 2.76 -5.67 -13.80
C TYR A 175 2.92 -4.29 -13.18
N THR A 176 1.83 -3.67 -12.76
CA THR A 176 1.89 -2.37 -12.09
C THR A 176 0.99 -2.38 -10.87
N LEU A 177 1.56 -2.04 -9.72
CA LEU A 177 0.86 -1.78 -8.47
C LEU A 177 0.98 -0.29 -8.15
N TRP A 178 -0.16 0.32 -7.89
CA TRP A 178 -0.30 1.67 -7.37
C TRP A 178 -0.70 1.58 -5.91
N LEU A 179 -0.05 2.31 -5.02
CA LEU A 179 -0.36 2.37 -3.60
C LEU A 179 -0.54 3.83 -3.19
N LEU A 180 -1.69 4.16 -2.62
CA LEU A 180 -1.90 5.48 -2.02
C LEU A 180 -1.50 5.44 -0.54
N SER A 181 -0.50 6.24 -0.18
CA SER A 181 0.06 6.30 1.17
C SER A 181 0.44 7.74 1.50
N ASP A 182 -0.06 8.28 2.62
CA ASP A 182 0.16 9.68 3.05
C ASP A 182 -0.15 10.73 1.96
N GLY A 183 -1.22 10.52 1.20
CA GLY A 183 -1.61 11.44 0.12
C GLY A 183 -0.69 11.42 -1.10
N LYS A 184 0.35 10.57 -1.12
CA LYS A 184 1.22 10.32 -2.27
C LYS A 184 0.83 8.99 -2.91
N LEU A 185 0.85 8.98 -4.24
CA LEU A 185 0.67 7.77 -5.01
C LEU A 185 2.05 7.19 -5.33
N GLU A 186 2.33 6.02 -4.78
CA GLU A 186 3.52 5.23 -5.08
C GLU A 186 3.19 4.26 -6.21
N GLY A 187 4.11 4.14 -7.17
CA GLY A 187 4.01 3.19 -8.27
C GLY A 187 5.13 2.17 -8.18
N TYR A 188 4.79 0.91 -8.42
CA TYR A 188 5.72 -0.21 -8.53
C TYR A 188 5.41 -0.93 -9.83
N ARG A 189 6.37 -0.99 -10.74
CA ARG A 189 6.19 -1.65 -12.02
C ARG A 189 7.32 -2.59 -12.32
N SER A 190 6.94 -3.78 -12.76
CA SER A 190 7.86 -4.81 -13.21
C SER A 190 7.55 -5.22 -14.62
N THR A 191 8.62 -5.33 -15.40
CA THR A 191 8.58 -5.94 -16.72
C THR A 191 9.49 -7.16 -16.69
N TYR A 192 9.13 -8.18 -17.46
CA TYR A 192 9.88 -9.42 -17.54
C TYR A 192 10.29 -9.67 -18.99
N SER A 193 11.60 -9.67 -19.23
CA SER A 193 12.22 -9.94 -20.53
C SER A 193 13.23 -11.07 -20.36
N ASN A 194 13.10 -12.16 -21.13
CA ASN A 194 14.00 -13.33 -21.05
C ASN A 194 14.23 -13.82 -19.59
N ASN A 195 13.15 -13.96 -18.81
CA ASN A 195 13.18 -14.31 -17.38
C ASN A 195 13.93 -13.31 -16.46
N THR A 196 14.36 -12.17 -16.99
CA THR A 196 14.97 -11.09 -16.22
C THR A 196 13.88 -10.11 -15.80
N LYS A 197 13.78 -9.86 -14.49
CA LYS A 197 12.86 -8.88 -13.91
C LYS A 197 13.50 -7.50 -13.94
N HIS A 198 12.87 -6.53 -14.59
CA HIS A 198 13.24 -5.12 -14.52
C HIS A 198 12.21 -4.37 -13.69
N ARG A 199 12.67 -3.55 -12.74
CA ARG A 199 11.81 -2.78 -11.85
C ARG A 199 11.97 -1.28 -12.08
N VAL A 200 10.85 -0.59 -12.04
CA VAL A 200 10.81 0.87 -11.87
C VAL A 200 9.89 1.19 -10.70
N THR A 201 10.30 2.16 -9.88
CA THR A 201 9.45 2.73 -8.83
C THR A 201 9.12 4.17 -9.16
N GLY A 202 7.97 4.65 -8.74
CA GLY A 202 7.56 6.02 -9.01
C GLY A 202 6.84 6.63 -7.82
N THR A 203 6.94 7.95 -7.73
CA THR A 203 6.23 8.73 -6.73
C THR A 203 5.50 9.84 -7.46
N PHE A 204 4.21 9.96 -7.18
CA PHE A 204 3.32 10.88 -7.85
C PHE A 204 2.51 11.68 -6.82
N THR A 205 2.41 12.97 -7.06
CA THR A 205 1.65 13.91 -6.23
C THR A 205 0.33 14.21 -6.91
N LYS A 206 -0.76 14.24 -6.13
CA LYS A 206 -2.08 14.62 -6.61
C LYS A 206 -2.04 16.07 -7.14
N ARG A 207 -2.68 16.31 -8.28
CA ARG A 207 -2.91 17.64 -8.85
C ARG A 207 -4.29 18.17 -8.50
#